data_AF-A0A4R0EQ72-F1
#
_entry.id   AF-A0A4R0EQ72-F1
#
_cell.length_a   1.000
_cell.length_b   1.000
_cell.length_c   1.000
_cell.angle_alpha   90.00
_cell.angle_beta   90.00
_cell.angle_gamma   90.00
#
_symmetry.space_group_name_H-M   'P 1'
#
loop_
_entity.id
_entity.type
_entity.pdbx_description
1 polymer ?
#
loop_
_entity_poly.entity_id
_entity_poly.type
_entity_poly.pdbx_seq_one_letter_code
_entity_poly.pdbx_strand_id
1 'polypeptide(L)'
;MFYTAMVGKQQVIHTQAQATKSSFKGKISYYLKTPYRSSPIFKISTEQYQHYQNQQVLLQLTIRQSSVGTSVKSINHIQIKPKTTNKGQ
;
A
#
# COMPACT_ATOMS: atom_id res chain seq x y z
N MET A 1 0.01 0.20 21.13
CA MET A 1 -0.86 -0.34 20.05
C MET A 1 -2.22 -0.84 20.53
N PHE A 2 -2.39 -1.32 21.77
CA PHE A 2 -3.71 -1.75 22.29
C PHE A 2 -4.77 -0.63 22.24
N TYR A 3 -4.41 0.61 22.57
CA TYR A 3 -5.35 1.74 22.55
C TYR A 3 -5.91 2.04 21.15
N THR A 4 -5.06 2.09 20.11
CA THR A 4 -5.50 2.21 18.69
C THR A 4 -6.40 1.06 18.25
N ALA A 5 -6.19 -0.15 18.77
CA ALA A 5 -7.00 -1.30 18.42
C ALA A 5 -8.38 -1.25 19.10
N MET A 6 -8.49 -0.67 20.30
CA MET A 6 -9.71 -0.69 21.12
C MET A 6 -10.60 0.55 20.94
N VAL A 7 -10.03 1.76 20.81
CA VAL A 7 -10.78 3.02 20.66
C VAL A 7 -10.61 3.72 19.31
N GLY A 8 -9.81 3.13 18.41
CA GLY A 8 -9.59 3.70 17.09
C GLY A 8 -10.86 3.65 16.24
N LYS A 9 -11.25 4.80 15.67
CA LYS A 9 -12.37 4.85 14.73
C LYS A 9 -11.98 4.11 13.46
N GLN A 10 -12.85 3.22 13.02
CA GLN A 10 -12.69 2.55 11.74
C GLN A 10 -13.05 3.51 10.62
N GLN A 11 -12.18 3.61 9.61
CA GLN A 11 -12.39 4.47 8.46
C GLN A 11 -11.90 3.77 7.20
N VAL A 12 -12.56 4.07 6.09
CA VAL A 12 -12.13 3.67 4.75
C VAL A 12 -11.49 4.88 4.09
N ILE A 13 -10.28 4.71 3.61
CA ILE A 13 -9.49 5.78 2.98
C ILE A 13 -8.95 5.34 1.63
N HIS A 14 -8.56 6.31 0.81
CA HIS A 14 -7.82 6.07 -0.42
C HIS A 14 -6.40 6.62 -0.26
N THR A 15 -5.40 5.81 -0.59
CA THR A 15 -3.99 6.24 -0.55
C THR A 15 -3.27 5.81 -1.82
N GLN A 16 -2.27 6.59 -2.20
CA GLN A 16 -1.40 6.22 -3.32
C GLN A 16 -0.30 5.29 -2.83
N ALA A 17 0.03 4.31 -3.67
CA ALA A 17 1.10 3.38 -3.43
C ALA A 17 1.98 3.25 -4.67
N GLN A 18 3.23 2.89 -4.44
CA GLN A 18 4.18 2.57 -5.50
C GLN A 18 4.74 1.18 -5.26
N ALA A 19 4.74 0.35 -6.30
CA ALA A 19 5.38 -0.95 -6.24
C ALA A 19 6.89 -0.75 -6.19
N THR A 20 7.52 -1.36 -5.18
CA THR A 20 8.96 -1.28 -4.95
C THR A 20 9.50 -2.66 -4.58
N LYS A 21 10.81 -2.82 -4.71
CA LYS A 21 11.54 -3.99 -4.25
C LYS A 21 12.57 -3.58 -3.21
N SER A 22 12.83 -4.46 -2.26
CA SER A 22 13.96 -4.35 -1.34
C SER A 22 14.74 -5.66 -1.38
N SER A 23 16.06 -5.55 -1.33
CA SER A 23 16.96 -6.69 -1.27
C SER A 23 17.65 -6.68 0.09
N PHE A 24 17.54 -7.78 0.83
CA PHE A 24 18.22 -7.94 2.12
C PHE A 24 18.80 -9.35 2.22
N LYS A 25 20.11 -9.45 2.49
CA LYS A 25 20.85 -10.73 2.58
C LYS A 25 20.56 -11.66 1.39
N GLY A 26 20.54 -11.11 0.18
CA GLY A 26 20.27 -11.86 -1.06
C GLY A 26 18.82 -12.24 -1.30
N LYS A 27 17.89 -11.93 -0.39
CA LYS A 27 16.45 -12.14 -0.59
C LYS A 27 15.79 -10.87 -1.08
N ILE A 28 15.14 -10.97 -2.24
CA ILE A 28 14.33 -9.88 -2.79
C ILE A 28 12.90 -10.02 -2.27
N SER A 29 12.36 -8.92 -1.76
CA SER A 29 10.95 -8.80 -1.37
C SER A 29 10.30 -7.65 -2.13
N TYR A 30 9.10 -7.90 -2.63
CA TYR A 30 8.30 -6.91 -3.35
C TYR A 30 7.16 -6.42 -2.47
N TYR A 31 6.89 -5.12 -2.50
CA TYR A 31 5.83 -4.53 -1.69
C TYR A 31 5.30 -3.23 -2.31
N LEU A 32 4.08 -2.88 -1.92
CA LEU A 32 3.48 -1.57 -2.17
C LEU A 32 3.95 -0.61 -1.07
N LYS A 33 4.78 0.37 -1.44
CA LYS A 33 5.21 1.44 -0.56
C LYS A 33 4.03 2.36 -0.29
N THR A 34 3.63 2.47 0.98
CA THR A 34 2.57 3.37 1.44
C THR A 34 3.12 4.26 2.57
N PRO A 35 2.40 5.33 2.95
CA PRO A 35 2.74 6.13 4.14
C PRO A 35 2.64 5.35 5.46
N TYR A 36 1.92 4.22 5.45
CA TYR A 36 1.84 3.33 6.60
C TYR A 36 3.13 2.50 6.68
N ARG A 37 3.62 2.27 7.91
CA ARG A 37 4.80 1.41 8.15
C ARG A 37 4.73 0.14 7.31
N SER A 38 5.89 -0.37 6.89
CA SER A 38 6.09 -1.56 6.05
C SER A 38 5.41 -2.81 6.60
N SER A 39 4.08 -2.85 6.49
CA SER A 39 3.23 -3.91 6.98
C SER A 39 3.26 -5.05 5.97
N PRO A 40 3.34 -6.31 6.42
CA PRO A 40 3.37 -7.47 5.53
C PRO A 40 2.13 -7.57 4.63
N ILE A 41 1.02 -6.91 4.99
CA ILE A 41 -0.20 -6.83 4.16
C ILE A 41 0.04 -6.18 2.79
N PHE A 42 1.10 -5.38 2.67
CA PHE A 42 1.48 -4.71 1.42
C PHE A 42 2.48 -5.50 0.58
N LYS A 43 2.89 -6.70 1.02
CA LYS A 43 3.74 -7.58 0.20
C LYS A 43 2.97 -8.01 -1.04
N ILE A 44 3.68 -8.04 -2.16
CA ILE A 44 3.14 -8.44 -3.47
C ILE A 44 4.03 -9.51 -4.08
N SER A 45 3.49 -10.25 -5.05
CA SER A 45 4.29 -11.19 -5.84
C SER A 45 5.20 -10.47 -6.86
N THR A 46 6.15 -11.20 -7.43
CA THR A 46 6.99 -10.69 -8.53
C THR A 46 6.16 -10.27 -9.74
N GLU A 47 5.12 -11.04 -10.09
CA GLU A 47 4.21 -10.76 -11.22
C GLU A 47 3.44 -9.46 -10.99
N GLN A 48 2.89 -9.30 -9.78
CA GLN A 48 2.21 -8.07 -9.37
C GLN A 48 3.17 -6.88 -9.41
N TYR A 49 4.40 -7.04 -8.92
CA TYR A 49 5.41 -6.00 -9.02
C TYR A 49 5.69 -5.60 -10.47
N GLN A 50 5.89 -6.57 -11.37
CA GLN A 50 6.13 -6.30 -12.79
C GLN A 50 4.97 -5.56 -13.45
N HIS A 51 3.73 -5.89 -13.07
CA HIS A 51 2.55 -5.21 -13.56
C HIS A 51 2.41 -3.78 -12.99
N TYR A 52 2.74 -3.58 -11.71
CA TYR A 52 2.51 -2.31 -11.01
C TYR A 52 3.68 -1.30 -11.10
N GLN A 53 4.92 -1.73 -11.32
CA GLN A 53 6.13 -0.89 -11.19
C GLN A 53 6.14 0.38 -12.03
N ASN A 54 5.38 0.41 -13.14
CA ASN A 54 5.28 1.55 -14.05
C ASN A 54 3.93 2.27 -13.99
N GLN A 55 3.09 1.93 -13.01
CA GLN A 55 1.72 2.42 -12.90
C GLN A 55 1.49 3.11 -11.56
N GLN A 56 0.49 3.99 -11.53
CA GLN A 56 0.06 4.58 -10.27
C GLN A 56 -0.93 3.63 -9.60
N VAL A 57 -0.59 3.14 -8.41
CA VAL A 57 -1.47 2.26 -7.64
C VAL A 57 -2.25 3.10 -6.63
N LEU A 58 -3.58 2.99 -6.66
CA LEU A 58 -4.46 3.57 -5.67
C LEU A 58 -5.02 2.43 -4.80
N LEU A 59 -4.84 2.54 -3.49
CA LEU A 59 -5.32 1.56 -2.53
C LEU A 59 -6.50 2.12 -1.76
N GLN A 60 -7.58 1.36 -1.71
CA GLN A 60 -8.66 1.58 -0.76
C GLN A 60 -8.38 0.73 0.48
N LEU A 61 -8.13 1.38 1.61
CA LEU A 61 -7.74 0.73 2.85
C LEU A 61 -8.80 0.89 3.93
N THR A 62 -9.03 -0.15 4.71
CA THR A 62 -9.68 0.00 6.02
C THR A 62 -8.60 0.24 7.06
N ILE A 63 -8.68 1.37 7.76
CA ILE A 63 -7.78 1.73 8.85
C ILE A 63 -8.53 1.84 10.17
N ARG A 64 -7.81 1.67 11.27
CA ARG A 64 -8.21 2.16 12.60
C ARG A 64 -7.27 3.29 12.98
N GLN A 65 -7.84 4.48 13.14
CA GLN A 65 -7.10 5.67 13.52
C GLN A 65 -7.51 6.11 14.93
N SER A 66 -6.53 6.43 15.76
CA SER A 66 -6.74 7.11 17.03
C SER A 66 -5.68 8.20 17.22
N SER A 67 -5.77 8.94 18.32
CA SER A 67 -4.81 9.97 18.69
C SER A 67 -3.37 9.47 18.82
N VAL A 68 -3.16 8.17 19.06
CA VAL A 68 -1.83 7.57 19.26
C VAL A 68 -1.29 6.86 18.01
N GLY A 69 -2.01 6.90 16.88
CA GLY A 69 -1.51 6.41 15.61
C GLY A 69 -2.57 5.81 14.69
N THR A 70 -2.11 5.17 13.61
CA THR A 70 -2.96 4.52 12.62
C THR A 70 -2.50 3.08 12.38
N SER A 71 -3.46 2.15 12.39
CA SER A 71 -3.25 0.75 12.06
C SER A 71 -4.06 0.40 10.81
N VAL A 72 -3.42 -0.21 9.82
CA VAL A 72 -4.12 -0.70 8.62
C VAL A 72 -4.67 -2.09 8.93
N LYS A 73 -5.98 -2.27 8.72
CA LYS A 73 -6.68 -3.53 8.94
C LYS A 73 -6.71 -4.40 7.69
N SER A 74 -7.04 -3.81 6.54
CA SER A 74 -7.17 -4.54 5.28
C SER A 74 -6.95 -3.62 4.07
N ILE A 75 -6.55 -4.22 2.97
CA ILE A 75 -6.65 -3.64 1.63
C ILE A 75 -7.99 -4.11 1.07
N ASN A 76 -8.92 -3.19 0.85
CA ASN A 76 -10.24 -3.51 0.31
C ASN A 76 -10.17 -3.63 -1.20
N HIS A 77 -9.55 -2.66 -1.87
CA HIS A 77 -9.37 -2.65 -3.31
C HIS A 77 -8.01 -2.09 -3.72
N ILE A 78 -7.51 -2.61 -4.84
CA ILE A 78 -6.32 -2.12 -5.54
C ILE A 78 -6.78 -1.65 -6.91
N GLN A 79 -6.69 -0.35 -7.15
CA GLN A 79 -6.95 0.23 -8.47
C GLN A 79 -5.62 0.62 -9.10
N ILE A 80 -5.45 0.24 -10.35
CA ILE A 80 -4.23 0.51 -11.09
C ILE A 80 -4.60 1.52 -12.16
N LYS A 81 -4.04 2.71 -12.06
CA LYS A 81 -4.19 3.72 -13.10
C LYS A 81 -2.99 3.63 -14.02
N PRO A 82 -3.20 3.35 -15.32
CA PRO A 82 -2.11 3.41 -16.27
C PRO A 82 -1.52 4.80 -16.21
N LYS A 83 -0.20 4.89 -16.10
CA LYS A 83 0.49 6.17 -16.18
C LYS A 83 0.23 6.70 -17.59
N THR A 84 -0.57 7.74 -17.73
CA THR A 84 -0.80 8.43 -19.00
C THR A 84 0.56 8.91 -19.48
N THR A 85 1.19 8.11 -20.33
CA THR A 85 2.25 8.61 -21.18
C THR A 85 1.51 9.42 -22.23
N ASN A 86 1.44 10.74 -22.04
CA ASN A 86 1.19 11.64 -23.16
C ASN A 86 2.34 11.41 -24.16
N LYS A 87 2.20 10.40 -25.03
CA LYS A 87 2.85 10.42 -26.34
C LYS A 87 2.06 11.47 -27.12
N GLY A 88 2.76 12.52 -27.49
CA GLY A 88 2.20 13.75 -28.00
C GLY A 88 1.23 13.58 -29.17
N GLN A 89 0.36 14.57 -29.27
CA GLN A 89 -0.12 15.12 -30.52
C GLN A 89 0.01 16.63 -30.43
#